data_AF-A0A7W9E1L7-F1
#
_entry.id   AF-A0A7W9E1L7-F1
#
_cell.length_a   1.000
_cell.length_b   1.000
_cell.length_c   1.000
_cell.angle_alpha   90.00
_cell.angle_beta   90.00
_cell.angle_gamma   90.00
#
_symmetry.space_group_name_H-M   'P 1'
#
loop_
_entity.id
_entity.type
_entity.pdbx_description
1 polymer ?
#
loop_
_entity_poly.entity_id
_entity_poly.type
_entity_poly.pdbx_seq_one_letter_code
_entity_poly.pdbx_strand_id
1 'polypeptide(L)'
;MLTQNLGYPRIGSQRQLKKASENYWAGKIGQDELNETARKIREENWQTQLDAGIDLIPCDDLSFYDQVLDTSLFLGVIPQRYSPVLSQDQQ
;
A
#
# COMPACT_ATOMS: atom_id res chain seq x y z
N MET A 1 16.96 -16.31 -19.67
CA MET A 1 16.99 -14.90 -19.21
C MET A 1 15.82 -14.75 -18.25
N LEU A 2 16.02 -14.14 -17.08
CA LEU A 2 14.93 -13.90 -16.12
C LEU A 2 14.07 -12.71 -16.55
N THR A 3 12.79 -12.79 -16.28
CA THR A 3 11.79 -11.75 -16.50
C THR A 3 11.49 -10.99 -15.20
N GLN A 4 11.34 -9.68 -15.29
CA GLN A 4 11.08 -8.82 -14.14
C GLN A 4 10.26 -7.59 -14.53
N ASN A 5 9.56 -7.02 -13.57
CA ASN A 5 9.00 -5.66 -13.65
C ASN A 5 9.36 -4.88 -12.37
N LEU A 6 9.13 -3.56 -12.38
CA LEU A 6 9.58 -2.66 -11.30
C LEU A 6 8.46 -2.26 -10.32
N GLY A 7 7.26 -2.79 -10.51
CA GLY A 7 6.08 -2.41 -9.74
C GLY A 7 4.79 -2.73 -10.48
N TYR A 8 3.71 -2.87 -9.72
CA TYR A 8 2.39 -3.27 -10.20
C TYR A 8 1.30 -2.27 -9.75
N PRO A 9 0.25 -2.03 -10.56
CA PRO A 9 -0.83 -1.12 -10.16
C PRO A 9 -1.54 -1.56 -8.87
N ARG A 10 -1.39 -0.75 -7.82
CA ARG A 10 -1.92 -1.03 -6.47
C ARG A 10 -3.40 -0.74 -6.25
N ILE A 11 -4.08 -0.08 -7.20
CA ILE A 11 -5.46 0.39 -6.98
C ILE A 11 -6.48 -0.76 -6.89
N GLY A 12 -6.11 -1.94 -7.39
CA GLY A 12 -6.96 -3.12 -7.55
C GLY A 12 -7.86 -3.05 -8.78
N SER A 13 -8.24 -4.22 -9.31
CA SER A 13 -9.01 -4.37 -10.56
C SER A 13 -10.35 -3.61 -10.60
N GLN A 14 -10.93 -3.30 -9.43
CA GLN A 14 -12.19 -2.58 -9.26
C GLN A 14 -12.07 -1.34 -8.36
N ARG A 15 -10.86 -0.77 -8.29
CA ARG A 15 -10.52 0.38 -7.44
C ARG A 15 -10.78 0.13 -5.95
N GLN A 16 -10.52 -1.08 -5.48
CA GLN A 16 -10.73 -1.51 -4.10
C GLN A 16 -9.98 -0.61 -3.13
N LEU A 17 -8.70 -0.30 -3.43
CA LEU A 17 -7.87 0.54 -2.55
C LEU A 17 -8.44 1.95 -2.41
N LYS A 18 -8.89 2.56 -3.52
CA LYS A 18 -9.55 3.88 -3.51
C LYS A 18 -10.76 3.87 -2.57
N LYS A 19 -11.66 2.90 -2.74
CA LYS A 19 -12.90 2.80 -1.95
C LYS A 19 -12.60 2.61 -0.47
N ALA A 20 -11.64 1.74 -0.14
CA ALA A 20 -11.23 1.49 1.23
C ALA A 20 -10.61 2.74 1.88
N SER A 21 -9.66 3.41 1.21
CA SER A 21 -9.05 4.65 1.72
C SER A 21 -10.10 5.75 1.94
N GLU A 22 -11.01 5.95 0.99
CA GLU A 22 -12.09 6.96 1.14
C GLU A 22 -13.06 6.61 2.27
N ASN A 23 -13.41 5.34 2.44
CA ASN A 23 -14.26 4.90 3.54
C ASN A 23 -13.56 5.05 4.90
N TYR A 24 -12.25 4.77 4.96
CA TYR A 24 -11.45 4.95 6.18
C TYR A 24 -11.38 6.43 6.57
N TRP A 25 -11.08 7.32 5.62
CA TRP A 25 -11.09 8.77 5.87
C TRP A 25 -12.47 9.30 6.28
N ALA A 26 -13.54 8.70 5.78
CA ALA A 26 -14.91 9.01 6.18
C ALA A 26 -15.35 8.35 7.50
N GLY A 27 -14.47 7.59 8.17
CA GLY A 27 -14.78 6.88 9.43
C GLY A 27 -15.77 5.73 9.30
N LYS A 28 -15.99 5.22 8.08
CA LYS A 28 -16.95 4.14 7.80
C LYS A 28 -16.38 2.74 8.03
N ILE A 29 -15.06 2.61 7.95
CA ILE A 29 -14.32 1.36 8.22
C ILE A 29 -13.15 1.63 9.16
N GLY A 30 -12.72 0.62 9.89
CA GLY A 30 -11.55 0.67 10.76
C GLY A 30 -10.24 0.44 10.03
N GLN A 31 -9.11 0.61 10.74
CA GLN A 31 -7.77 0.36 10.21
C GLN A 31 -7.58 -1.11 9.79
N ASP A 32 -8.14 -2.06 10.54
CA ASP A 32 -8.04 -3.50 10.25
C ASP A 32 -8.65 -3.84 8.88
N GLU A 33 -9.82 -3.27 8.56
CA GLU A 33 -10.50 -3.50 7.29
C GLU A 33 -9.76 -2.85 6.11
N LEU A 34 -9.16 -1.66 6.33
CA LEU A 34 -8.28 -1.01 5.35
C LEU A 34 -7.05 -1.88 5.06
N ASN A 35 -6.38 -2.38 6.11
CA ASN A 35 -5.21 -3.24 6.01
C ASN A 35 -5.52 -4.57 5.32
N GLU A 36 -6.64 -5.18 5.67
CA GLU A 36 -7.11 -6.43 5.06
C GLU A 36 -7.39 -6.24 3.57
N THR A 37 -7.99 -5.12 3.17
CA THR A 37 -8.20 -4.80 1.75
C THR A 37 -6.88 -4.69 1.00
N ALA A 38 -5.90 -3.97 1.56
CA ALA A 38 -4.57 -3.86 0.95
C ALA A 38 -3.84 -5.20 0.87
N ARG A 39 -3.98 -6.07 1.89
CA ARG A 39 -3.41 -7.42 1.90
C ARG A 39 -3.95 -8.26 0.75
N LYS A 40 -5.26 -8.31 0.56
CA LYS A 40 -5.89 -9.05 -0.55
C LYS A 40 -5.41 -8.56 -1.91
N ILE A 41 -5.30 -7.24 -2.10
CA ILE A 41 -4.79 -6.67 -3.35
C ILE A 41 -3.36 -7.11 -3.64
N ARG A 42 -2.47 -7.14 -2.62
CA ARG A 42 -1.09 -7.64 -2.82
C ARG A 42 -1.08 -9.10 -3.23
N GLU A 43 -1.86 -9.93 -2.55
CA GLU A 43 -1.97 -11.37 -2.84
C GLU A 43 -2.47 -11.62 -4.27
N GLU A 44 -3.54 -10.94 -4.68
CA GLU A 44 -4.08 -11.01 -6.04
C GLU A 44 -3.06 -10.55 -7.09
N ASN A 45 -2.36 -9.44 -6.83
CA ASN A 45 -1.35 -8.89 -7.75
C ASN A 45 -0.13 -9.81 -7.88
N TRP A 46 0.34 -10.39 -6.78
CA TRP A 46 1.45 -11.35 -6.81
C TRP A 46 1.06 -12.63 -7.53
N GLN A 47 -0.12 -13.18 -7.24
CA GLN A 47 -0.62 -14.36 -7.94
C GLN A 47 -0.75 -14.11 -9.44
N THR A 48 -1.28 -12.95 -9.84
CA THR A 48 -1.41 -12.57 -11.26
C THR A 48 -0.05 -12.55 -11.97
N GLN A 49 0.99 -12.01 -11.32
CA GLN A 49 2.33 -11.94 -11.89
C GLN A 49 3.03 -13.31 -11.92
N LEU A 50 2.82 -14.13 -10.89
CA LEU A 50 3.29 -15.51 -10.83
C LEU A 50 2.67 -16.34 -11.96
N ASP A 51 1.36 -16.25 -12.15
CA ASP A 51 0.63 -16.94 -13.21
C ASP A 51 1.04 -16.47 -14.62
N ALA A 52 1.47 -15.22 -14.74
CA ALA A 52 2.04 -14.68 -15.98
C ALA A 52 3.49 -15.12 -16.25
N GLY A 53 4.12 -15.87 -15.33
CA GLY A 53 5.47 -16.39 -15.47
C GLY A 53 6.59 -15.37 -15.20
N ILE A 54 6.31 -14.31 -14.41
CA ILE A 54 7.34 -13.36 -13.98
C ILE A 54 8.26 -14.02 -12.94
N ASP A 55 9.56 -14.04 -13.22
CA ASP A 55 10.56 -14.68 -12.34
C ASP A 55 10.85 -13.83 -11.08
N LEU A 56 10.94 -12.51 -11.24
CA LEU A 56 11.23 -11.55 -10.16
C LEU A 56 10.06 -10.57 -10.00
N ILE A 57 9.21 -10.85 -9.01
CA ILE A 57 8.02 -10.07 -8.70
C ILE A 57 8.38 -8.96 -7.70
N PRO A 58 7.98 -7.70 -7.94
CA PRO A 58 8.27 -6.59 -7.04
C PRO A 58 7.54 -6.75 -5.69
N CYS A 59 8.15 -6.17 -4.68
CA CYS A 59 7.55 -5.95 -3.37
C CYS A 59 7.73 -4.48 -2.98
N ASP A 60 6.95 -4.04 -1.99
CA ASP A 60 6.96 -2.65 -1.48
C ASP A 60 6.48 -1.57 -2.47
N ASP A 61 5.80 -1.97 -3.55
CA ASP A 61 5.19 -1.10 -4.55
C ASP A 61 3.76 -0.64 -4.16
N LEU A 62 3.13 -1.33 -3.20
CA LEU A 62 1.86 -0.90 -2.62
C LEU A 62 2.08 0.24 -1.62
N SER A 63 1.39 1.35 -1.85
CA SER A 63 1.18 2.43 -0.88
C SER A 63 -0.30 2.72 -0.70
N PHE A 64 -0.72 3.08 0.51
CA PHE A 64 -2.06 3.61 0.75
C PHE A 64 -2.29 4.97 0.10
N TYR A 65 -1.22 5.70 -0.24
CA TYR A 65 -1.31 7.02 -0.87
C TYR A 65 -0.21 7.24 -1.91
N ASP A 66 1.05 7.30 -1.47
CA ASP A 66 2.24 7.57 -2.28
C ASP A 66 3.50 6.94 -1.67
N GLN A 67 4.29 6.27 -2.50
CA GLN A 67 5.50 5.55 -2.05
C GLN A 67 6.66 6.48 -1.64
N VAL A 68 6.70 7.72 -2.14
CA VAL A 68 7.69 8.71 -1.69
C VAL A 68 7.31 9.24 -0.31
N LEU A 69 6.01 9.41 -0.04
CA LEU A 69 5.51 9.68 1.31
C LEU A 69 5.83 8.54 2.27
N ASP A 70 5.65 7.28 1.86
CA ASP A 70 6.01 6.12 2.69
C ASP A 70 7.51 6.12 3.03
N THR A 71 8.36 6.43 2.05
CA THR A 71 9.81 6.58 2.27
C THR A 71 10.12 7.72 3.25
N SER A 72 9.39 8.84 3.14
CA SER A 72 9.55 9.98 4.05
C SER A 72 9.18 9.62 5.49
N LEU A 73 8.10 8.84 5.67
CA LEU A 73 7.69 8.32 6.98
C LEU A 73 8.73 7.32 7.52
N PHE A 74 9.20 6.38 6.70
CA PHE A 74 10.19 5.37 7.07
C PHE A 74 11.51 6.00 7.57
N LEU A 75 11.98 7.05 6.89
CA LEU A 75 13.21 7.76 7.26
C LEU A 75 13.02 8.80 8.38
N GLY A 76 11.80 8.99 8.89
CA GLY A 76 11.48 10.02 9.87
C GLY A 76 11.58 11.45 9.34
N VAL A 77 11.54 11.64 8.01
CA VAL A 77 11.59 12.94 7.34
C VAL A 77 10.20 13.58 7.37
N ILE A 78 9.75 13.93 8.56
CA ILE A 78 8.41 14.46 8.81
C ILE A 78 8.53 15.91 9.28
N PRO A 79 7.93 16.89 8.56
CA PRO A 79 7.96 18.28 8.98
C PRO A 79 7.34 18.50 10.37
N GLN A 80 7.97 19.32 11.22
CA GLN A 80 7.57 19.58 12.61
C GLN A 80 6.09 19.94 12.79
N ARG A 81 5.47 20.60 11.80
CA ARG A 81 4.04 20.98 11.84
C ARG A 81 3.08 19.78 11.94
N TYR A 82 3.51 18.57 11.58
CA TYR A 82 2.71 17.35 11.71
C TYR A 82 2.87 16.66 13.08
N SER A 83 3.71 17.19 13.98
CA SER A 83 3.90 16.61 15.33
C SER A 83 2.61 16.35 16.10
N PRO A 84 1.55 17.20 16.03
CA PRO A 84 0.31 16.95 16.76
C PRO A 84 -0.46 15.71 16.31
N VAL A 85 -0.18 15.19 15.11
CA VAL A 85 -0.88 14.04 14.50
C VAL A 85 0.06 12.85 14.28
N LEU A 86 1.30 12.92 14.76
CA LEU A 86 2.15 11.74 14.81
C LEU A 86 1.52 10.76 15.80
N SER A 87 1.11 9.59 15.28
CA SER A 87 0.64 8.49 16.11
C SER A 87 1.72 8.16 17.15
N GLN A 88 1.35 8.13 18.43
CA GLN A 88 2.25 7.65 19.49
C GLN A 88 2.30 6.12 19.56
N ASP A 89 2.18 5.44 18.42
CA ASP A 89 2.26 3.98 18.37
C ASP A 89 3.74 3.58 18.42
N GLN A 90 4.30 3.69 19.63
CA GLN A 90 5.46 2.93 20.07
C GLN A 90 4.96 1.67 20.76
N GLN A 91 4.60 0.64 19.99
CA GLN A 91 4.83 -0.77 20.32
C GLN A 91 4.45 -1.70 19.17
#